data_AF-A7S670-F1
#
_entry.id   AF-A7S670-F1
#
_cell.length_a   1.000
_cell.length_b   1.000
_cell.length_c   1.000
_cell.angle_alpha   90.00
_cell.angle_beta   90.00
_cell.angle_gamma   90.00
#
_symmetry.space_group_name_H-M   'P 1'
#
loop_
_entity.id
_entity.type
_entity.pdbx_description
1 polymer ?
#
loop_
_entity_poly.entity_id
_entity_poly.type
_entity_poly.pdbx_seq_one_letter_code
_entity_poly.pdbx_strand_id
1 'polypeptide(L)'
;MNTAFEDLRNHIPNVPPDTKLSKIKTLRLAISYIRYLMDILEESKDGKPRVRRNFVVEMALQSDMKEKRKREQSSVELAPRKRGRTGWPQQVWAMELRQ
;
A
#
# COMPACT_ATOMS: atom_id res chain seq x y z
N MET A 1 -0.40 -12.69 -17.25
CA MET A 1 -0.71 -11.69 -16.20
C MET A 1 0.53 -11.22 -15.44
N ASN A 2 1.52 -12.07 -15.16
CA ASN A 2 2.71 -11.68 -14.37
C ASN A 2 3.66 -10.73 -15.12
N THR A 3 3.73 -10.82 -16.45
CA THR A 3 4.55 -9.96 -17.32
C THR A 3 4.22 -8.47 -17.17
N ALA A 4 2.95 -8.08 -17.18
CA ALA A 4 2.54 -6.68 -16.98
C ALA A 4 2.97 -6.11 -15.61
N PHE A 5 3.04 -6.95 -14.58
CA PHE A 5 3.55 -6.55 -13.26
C PHE A 5 5.08 -6.46 -13.24
N GLU A 6 5.79 -7.25 -14.03
CA GLU A 6 7.25 -7.15 -14.21
C GLU A 6 7.60 -5.86 -14.94
N ASP A 7 6.90 -5.56 -16.04
CA ASP A 7 7.06 -4.31 -16.77
C ASP A 7 6.80 -3.09 -15.86
N LEU A 8 5.75 -3.13 -15.04
CA LEU A 8 5.46 -2.05 -14.10
C LEU A 8 6.58 -1.88 -13.05
N ARG A 9 7.20 -2.98 -12.57
CA ARG A 9 8.32 -2.91 -11.61
C ARG A 9 9.56 -2.27 -12.22
N ASN A 10 9.83 -2.54 -13.49
CA ASN A 10 10.96 -1.95 -14.21
C ASN A 10 10.87 -0.42 -14.33
N HIS A 11 9.67 0.15 -14.19
CA HIS A 11 9.44 1.60 -14.18
C HIS A 11 9.55 2.23 -12.78
N ILE A 12 9.69 1.44 -11.71
CA ILE A 12 9.85 1.97 -10.35
C ILE A 12 11.33 2.26 -10.10
N PRO A 13 11.72 3.53 -9.87
CA PRO A 13 13.12 3.88 -9.64
C PRO A 13 13.64 3.35 -8.31
N ASN A 14 14.96 3.16 -8.23
CA ASN A 14 15.69 2.73 -7.02
C ASN A 14 15.23 1.37 -6.47
N VAL A 15 14.62 0.54 -7.32
CA VAL A 15 14.30 -0.86 -7.03
C VAL A 15 15.21 -1.74 -7.89
N PRO A 16 16.03 -2.62 -7.28
CA PRO A 16 16.83 -3.57 -8.04
C PRO A 16 15.94 -4.46 -8.91
N PRO A 17 16.35 -4.81 -10.15
CA PRO A 17 15.53 -5.56 -11.11
C PRO A 17 15.09 -6.94 -10.59
N ASP A 18 15.89 -7.56 -9.71
CA ASP A 18 15.59 -8.85 -9.10
C ASP A 18 14.64 -8.77 -7.89
N THR A 19 14.24 -7.56 -7.49
CA THR A 19 13.39 -7.38 -6.31
C THR A 19 11.96 -7.78 -6.58
N LYS A 20 11.51 -8.88 -6.00
CA LYS A 20 10.12 -9.33 -6.05
C LYS A 20 9.22 -8.49 -5.15
N LEU A 21 8.77 -7.34 -5.67
CA LEU A 21 7.71 -6.54 -5.06
C LEU A 21 6.36 -7.27 -5.16
N SER A 22 5.59 -7.28 -4.06
CA SER A 22 4.21 -7.76 -4.09
C SER A 22 3.34 -6.89 -5.01
N LYS A 23 2.23 -7.43 -5.50
CA LYS A 23 1.30 -6.68 -6.39
C LYS A 23 0.86 -5.36 -5.76
N ILE A 24 0.51 -5.37 -4.47
CA ILE A 24 0.09 -4.17 -3.75
C ILE A 24 1.23 -3.14 -3.61
N LYS A 25 2.46 -3.58 -3.28
CA LYS A 25 3.61 -2.67 -3.18
C LYS A 25 3.93 -2.04 -4.54
N THR A 26 3.86 -2.83 -5.61
CA THR A 26 4.10 -2.37 -6.98
C THR A 26 3.12 -1.26 -7.36
N LEU A 27 1.81 -1.48 -7.14
CA LEU A 27 0.79 -0.48 -7.45
C LEU A 27 0.96 0.81 -6.63
N ARG A 28 1.26 0.67 -5.32
CA ARG A 28 1.48 1.82 -4.44
C ARG A 28 2.68 2.65 -4.86
N LEU A 29 3.80 1.99 -5.15
CA LEU A 29 5.02 2.66 -5.60
C LEU A 29 4.81 3.36 -6.95
N ALA A 30 4.12 2.72 -7.89
CA ALA A 30 3.77 3.33 -9.17
C ALA A 30 2.93 4.60 -9.00
N ILE A 31 1.88 4.56 -8.17
CA ILE A 31 1.03 5.73 -7.89
C ILE A 31 1.86 6.87 -7.26
N SER A 32 2.68 6.55 -6.25
CA SER A 32 3.54 7.55 -5.60
C SER A 32 4.56 8.13 -6.57
N TYR A 33 5.09 7.33 -7.49
CA TYR A 33 6.04 7.80 -8.50
C TYR A 33 5.38 8.73 -9.52
N ILE A 34 4.17 8.41 -9.98
CA ILE A 34 3.39 9.31 -10.85
C ILE A 34 3.18 10.66 -10.17
N ARG A 35 2.75 10.69 -8.90
CA ARG A 35 2.56 11.94 -8.14
C ARG A 35 3.85 12.75 -8.04
N TYR A 36 4.95 12.08 -7.72
CA TYR A 36 6.27 12.72 -7.65
C TYR A 36 6.67 13.36 -8.99
N LEU A 37 6.43 12.68 -10.12
CA LEU A 37 6.70 13.23 -11.43
C LEU A 37 5.79 14.43 -11.75
N MET A 38 4.52 14.38 -11.35
CA MET A 38 3.59 15.50 -11.50
C MET A 38 4.06 16.74 -10.73
N ASP A 39 4.47 16.59 -9.46
CA ASP A 39 4.98 17.69 -8.64
C ASP A 39 6.21 18.36 -9.28
N ILE A 40 7.13 17.56 -9.86
CA ILE A 40 8.31 18.09 -10.57
C ILE A 40 7.91 18.90 -11.80
N LEU A 41 6.91 18.44 -12.54
CA LEU A 41 6.42 19.12 -13.75
C LEU A 41 5.72 20.44 -13.39
N GLU A 42 5.00 20.49 -12.28
CA GLU A 42 4.37 21.71 -11.76
C GLU A 42 5.41 22.73 -11.28
N GLU A 43 6.39 22.32 -10.47
CA GLU A 43 7.48 23.20 -9.99
C GLU A 43 8.25 23.86 -11.13
N SER A 44 8.33 23.20 -12.29
CA SER A 44 8.96 23.73 -13.49
C SER A 44 8.21 24.89 -14.15
N LYS A 45 6.89 25.00 -13.94
CA LYS A 45 6.04 26.03 -14.56
C LYS A 45 6.06 27.35 -13.80
N ASP A 46 6.28 27.31 -12.49
CA ASP A 46 6.23 28.49 -11.62
C ASP A 46 7.54 29.29 -11.56
N GLY A 47 8.56 28.91 -12.35
CA GLY A 47 9.87 29.58 -12.37
C GLY A 47 10.65 29.50 -11.05
N LYS A 48 10.19 28.68 -10.09
CA LYS A 48 10.91 28.44 -8.83
C LYS A 48 12.18 27.62 -9.10
N PRO A 49 13.28 27.86 -8.36
CA PRO A 49 14.47 27.03 -8.46
C PRO A 49 14.12 25.59 -8.08
N ARG A 50 14.43 24.65 -8.99
CA ARG A 50 14.17 23.22 -8.80
C ARG A 50 14.86 22.72 -7.54
N VAL A 51 14.11 22.44 -6.48
CA VAL A 51 14.63 21.64 -5.37
C VAL A 51 14.63 20.20 -5.86
N ARG A 52 15.78 19.68 -6.29
CA ARG A 52 15.93 18.28 -6.69
C ARG A 52 15.65 17.37 -5.48
N ARG A 53 14.38 17.01 -5.29
CA ARG A 53 13.96 15.97 -4.36
C ARG A 53 14.17 14.63 -5.04
N ASN A 54 14.89 13.70 -4.43
CA ASN A 54 14.99 12.33 -4.92
C ASN A 54 13.76 11.53 -4.51
N PHE A 55 13.25 10.68 -5.40
CA PHE A 55 12.21 9.73 -5.04
C PHE A 55 12.78 8.65 -4.12
N VAL A 56 12.37 8.65 -2.85
CA VAL A 56 12.78 7.65 -1.85
C VAL A 56 11.63 6.64 -1.66
N VAL A 57 11.87 5.40 -2.10
CA VAL A 57 10.93 4.27 -1.99
C VAL A 57 10.44 4.07 -0.55
N GLU A 58 11.30 4.31 0.43
CA GLU A 58 10.97 4.20 1.86
C GLU A 58 9.85 5.16 2.30
N MET A 59 9.83 6.40 1.81
CA MET A 59 8.78 7.37 2.14
C MET A 59 7.41 6.91 1.61
N ALA A 60 7.38 6.32 0.42
CA ALA A 60 6.15 5.77 -0.15
C ALA A 60 5.62 4.58 0.68
N LEU A 61 6.51 3.78 1.27
CA LEU A 61 6.14 2.64 2.13
C LEU A 61 5.75 3.06 3.56
N GLN A 62 6.24 4.19 4.06
CA GLN A 62 5.86 4.72 5.38
C GLN A 62 4.38 5.13 5.45
N SER A 63 3.80 5.56 4.33
CA SER A 63 2.35 5.84 4.23
C SER A 63 1.51 4.61 4.66
N ASP A 64 2.00 3.40 4.40
CA ASP A 64 1.35 2.14 4.79
C ASP A 64 1.35 1.91 6.29
N MET A 65 2.45 2.27 6.96
CA MET A 65 2.57 2.12 8.42
C MET A 65 1.59 3.04 9.15
N LYS A 66 1.39 4.26 8.61
CA LYS A 66 0.46 5.24 9.15
C LYS A 66 -1.00 4.86 8.91
N GLU A 67 -1.35 4.37 7.72
CA GLU A 67 -2.68 3.86 7.39
C GLU A 67 -3.04 2.63 8.26
N LYS A 68 -2.09 1.71 8.45
CA LYS A 68 -2.28 0.51 9.26
C LYS A 68 -2.48 0.86 10.74
N ARG A 69 -1.67 1.77 11.29
CA ARG A 69 -1.87 2.31 12.64
C ARG A 69 -3.21 3.01 12.80
N LYS A 70 -3.65 3.81 11.82
CA LYS A 70 -4.95 4.49 11.85
C LYS A 70 -6.11 3.48 11.85
N ARG A 71 -5.99 2.42 11.04
CA ARG A 71 -7.00 1.35 10.96
C ARG A 71 -7.03 0.49 12.24
N GLU A 72 -5.87 0.19 12.81
CA GLU A 72 -5.78 -0.48 14.11
C GLU A 72 -6.37 0.40 15.22
N GLN A 73 -6.05 1.69 15.25
CA GLN A 73 -6.59 2.65 16.21
C GLN A 73 -8.13 2.77 16.12
N SER A 74 -8.69 2.82 14.91
CA SER A 74 -10.15 2.75 14.70
C SER A 74 -10.77 1.39 15.09
N SER A 75 -9.98 0.32 15.14
CA SER A 75 -10.45 -1.01 15.53
C SER A 75 -10.43 -1.23 17.05
N VAL A 76 -9.73 -0.40 17.83
CA VAL A 76 -9.67 -0.52 19.31
C VAL A 76 -10.88 0.11 20.00
N GLU A 77 -11.64 0.97 19.33
CA GLU A 77 -12.87 1.60 19.83
C GLU A 77 -14.06 0.62 19.91
N LEU A 78 -13.96 -0.56 19.31
CA LEU A 78 -14.94 -1.63 19.44
C LEU A 78 -14.31 -2.79 20.23
N ALA A 79 -14.78 -2.96 21.46
CA ALA A 79 -14.44 -3.97 22.47
C ALA A 79 -13.87 -5.31 21.95
N PRO A 80 -13.05 -6.03 22.75
CA PRO A 80 -12.39 -7.26 22.32
C PRO A 80 -13.42 -8.38 22.10
N ARG A 81 -13.92 -8.52 20.87
CA ARG A 81 -14.59 -9.75 20.45
C ARG A 81 -13.55 -10.87 20.50
N LYS A 82 -13.78 -11.88 21.35
CA LYS A 82 -13.08 -13.16 21.28
C LYS A 82 -13.38 -13.80 19.93
N ARG A 83 -12.55 -13.49 18.94
CA ARG A 83 -12.68 -13.97 17.56
C ARG A 83 -12.17 -15.40 17.51
N GLY A 84 -13.09 -16.36 17.42
CA GLY A 84 -12.79 -17.67 16.88
C GLY A 84 -12.31 -17.55 15.42
N ARG A 85 -11.65 -18.61 14.92
CA ARG A 85 -10.88 -18.62 13.65
C ARG A 85 -11.62 -18.12 12.40
N THR A 86 -12.94 -18.04 12.39
CA THR A 86 -13.72 -17.77 11.16
C THR A 86 -14.52 -16.47 11.21
N GLY A 87 -14.55 -15.75 12.35
CA GLY A 87 -15.30 -14.49 12.47
C GLY A 87 -16.84 -14.64 12.46
N TRP A 88 -17.37 -15.86 12.38
CA TRP A 88 -18.79 -16.16 12.50
C TRP A 88 -19.19 -16.36 13.97
N PRO A 89 -20.39 -15.93 14.41
CA PRO A 89 -20.89 -16.23 15.75
C PRO A 89 -20.96 -17.75 15.97
N GLN A 90 -20.50 -18.23 17.12
CA GLN A 90 -20.37 -19.67 17.42
C GLN A 90 -21.68 -20.45 17.26
N GLN A 91 -22.81 -19.79 17.51
CA GLN A 91 -24.15 -20.35 17.34
C GLN A 91 -24.53 -20.62 15.88
N VAL A 92 -23.98 -19.87 14.92
CA VAL A 92 -24.22 -20.06 13.47
C VAL A 92 -23.52 -21.32 12.98
N TRP A 93 -22.29 -21.57 13.46
CA TRP A 93 -21.54 -22.77 13.07
C TRP A 93 -22.13 -24.05 13.67
N ALA A 94 -22.66 -23.98 14.89
CA ALA A 94 -23.29 -25.12 15.55
C ALA A 94 -24.56 -25.62 14.81
N MET A 95 -25.20 -24.78 13.99
CA MET A 95 -26.42 -25.15 13.27
C MET A 95 -26.16 -25.97 12.00
N GLU A 96 -24.98 -25.85 11.38
CA GLU A 96 -24.61 -26.56 10.14
C GLU A 96 -24.34 -28.06 10.37
N LEU A 97 -24.23 -28.50 11.62
CA LEU A 97 -23.94 -29.89 11.99
C LEU A 97 -25.20 -30.74 12.28
N ARG A 98 -26.38 -30.25 11.89
CA ARG A 98 -27.63 -31.02 11.91
C ARG A 98 -28.11 -31.28 10.48
N GLN A 99 -27.48 -32.26 9.83
CA GLN A 99 -28.03 -33.05 8.72
C GLN A 99 -27.63 -34.50 8.90
#